data_AF-A0A959C6M0-F1
#
_entry.id   AF-A0A959C6M0-F1
#
_cell.length_a   1.000
_cell.length_b   1.000
_cell.length_c   1.000
_cell.angle_alpha   90.00
_cell.angle_beta   90.00
_cell.angle_gamma   90.00
#
_symmetry.space_group_name_H-M   'P 1'
#
loop_
_entity.id
_entity.type
_entity.pdbx_description
1 polymer ?
#
loop_
_entity_poly.entity_id
_entity_poly.type
_entity_poly.pdbx_seq_one_letter_code
_entity_poly.pdbx_strand_id
1 'polypeptide(L)'
;MTTFRQIYYSFPLRLLALHFRNHLVLIGLWLFLALLMTGMVGRFFGMHYLILTPEYLGKVNFLSFLITGASFGAFVMIWNLTTYLLAANRFPFLATLSAPFTKFCLNNSLIPLAFFLTFLIASTRFQWYDELTHTAEVLWNITGFILGSVSLIVLLVGYLYLTNKDIASFLRPGTFIPSPGGRLLAPGYRLPTIWEIREGATRWRVDTYLTERFRLRLVRSVAHYNPEMLAKVFRQNHLNAVIVQVVALLTLMAQGIFMDSEWVRIPTGATVFILASIIMSM
;
A
#
# COMPACT_ATOMS: atom_id res chain seq x y z
N MET A 1 25.97 18.63 11.59
CA MET A 1 24.54 19.04 11.68
C MET A 1 23.75 18.94 10.36
N THR A 2 24.37 18.73 9.20
CA THR A 2 23.70 18.64 7.90
C THR A 2 22.97 17.31 7.65
N THR A 3 23.53 16.18 8.10
CA THR A 3 22.96 14.84 7.90
C THR A 3 21.68 14.59 8.69
N PHE A 4 21.62 14.99 9.96
CA PHE A 4 20.42 14.84 10.79
C PHE A 4 19.22 15.62 10.24
N ARG A 5 19.48 16.83 9.74
CA ARG A 5 18.47 17.65 9.07
C ARG A 5 17.99 16.98 7.77
N GLN A 6 18.90 16.45 6.95
CA GLN A 6 18.53 15.73 5.72
C GLN A 6 17.67 14.48 6.01
N ILE A 7 17.98 13.73 7.07
CA ILE A 7 17.19 12.57 7.49
C ILE A 7 15.80 13.04 7.96
N TYR A 8 15.72 14.05 8.84
CA TYR A 8 14.44 14.53 9.36
C TYR A 8 13.51 15.14 8.29
N TYR A 9 14.07 15.83 7.29
CA TYR A 9 13.33 16.37 6.15
C TYR A 9 13.23 15.41 4.96
N SER A 10 13.58 14.13 5.17
CA SER A 10 13.38 13.09 4.16
C SER A 10 11.91 12.74 4.00
N PHE A 11 11.53 12.42 2.77
CA PHE A 11 10.16 12.09 2.42
C PHE A 11 9.60 10.88 3.21
N PRO A 12 10.35 9.79 3.44
CA PRO A 12 9.85 8.65 4.24
C PRO A 12 9.49 9.01 5.68
N LEU A 13 10.35 9.79 6.35
CA LEU A 13 10.11 10.20 7.74
C LEU A 13 8.98 11.23 7.85
N ARG A 14 8.88 12.13 6.87
CA ARG A 14 7.74 13.05 6.78
C ARG A 14 6.44 12.31 6.52
N LEU A 15 6.43 11.30 5.66
CA LEU A 15 5.26 10.45 5.48
C LEU A 15 4.90 9.75 6.79
N LEU A 16 5.86 9.12 7.47
CA LEU A 16 5.60 8.48 8.76
C LEU A 16 4.97 9.45 9.77
N ALA A 17 5.57 10.63 9.97
CA ALA A 17 5.02 11.64 10.86
C ALA A 17 3.61 12.10 10.46
N LEU A 18 3.31 12.16 9.16
CA LEU A 18 1.98 12.47 8.65
C LEU A 18 0.96 11.38 9.03
N HIS A 19 1.32 10.11 8.89
CA HIS A 19 0.42 9.00 9.25
C HIS A 19 0.05 9.03 10.73
N PHE A 20 1.03 9.27 11.62
CA PHE A 20 0.78 9.39 13.06
C PHE A 20 -0.07 10.61 13.43
N ARG A 21 -0.04 11.68 12.62
CA ARG A 21 -0.81 12.88 12.91
C ARG A 21 -2.25 12.81 12.39
N ASN A 22 -2.46 12.28 11.19
CA ASN A 22 -3.72 12.41 10.46
C ASN A 22 -4.40 11.08 10.12
N HIS A 23 -3.71 9.95 10.22
CA HIS A 23 -4.19 8.64 9.77
C HIS A 23 -4.05 7.56 10.86
N LEU A 24 -4.45 7.93 12.09
CA LEU A 24 -4.33 7.08 13.28
C LEU A 24 -5.10 5.76 13.16
N VAL A 25 -6.29 5.77 12.54
CA VAL A 25 -7.09 4.55 12.32
C VAL A 25 -6.33 3.54 11.46
N LEU A 26 -5.70 4.01 10.38
CA LEU A 26 -4.95 3.15 9.47
C LEU A 26 -3.72 2.54 10.16
N ILE A 27 -2.98 3.34 10.96
CA ILE A 27 -1.88 2.81 11.79
C ILE A 27 -2.41 1.84 12.85
N GLY A 28 -3.54 2.14 13.48
CA GLY A 28 -4.18 1.30 14.47
C GLY A 28 -4.48 -0.10 13.93
N LEU A 29 -4.90 -0.20 12.66
CA LEU A 29 -5.10 -1.48 11.99
C LEU A 29 -3.80 -2.27 11.82
N TRP A 30 -2.70 -1.63 11.38
CA TRP A 30 -1.37 -2.28 11.30
C TRP A 30 -0.90 -2.78 12.68
N LEU A 31 -1.05 -1.94 13.71
CA LEU A 31 -0.67 -2.28 15.08
C LEU A 31 -1.52 -3.44 15.61
N PHE A 32 -2.84 -3.41 15.37
CA PHE A 32 -3.75 -4.46 15.79
C PHE A 32 -3.39 -5.81 15.15
N LEU A 33 -3.14 -5.83 13.85
CA LEU A 33 -2.66 -7.04 13.16
C LEU A 33 -1.31 -7.52 13.72
N ALA A 34 -0.38 -6.61 14.02
CA ALA A 34 0.91 -6.97 14.59
C ALA A 34 0.77 -7.55 16.01
N LEU A 35 -0.17 -7.05 16.81
CA LEU A 35 -0.48 -7.57 18.15
C LEU A 35 -1.11 -8.97 18.10
N LEU A 36 -2.00 -9.23 17.14
CA LEU A 36 -2.55 -10.56 16.90
C LEU A 36 -1.46 -11.55 16.49
N MET A 37 -0.63 -11.14 15.54
CA MET A 37 0.45 -11.94 14.99
C MET A 37 1.56 -12.23 16.00
N THR A 38 1.88 -11.30 16.90
CA THR A 38 2.86 -11.54 17.98
C THR A 38 2.28 -12.34 19.15
N GLY A 39 0.97 -12.61 19.15
CA GLY A 39 0.30 -13.33 20.23
C GLY A 39 0.12 -12.52 21.51
N MET A 40 0.36 -11.21 21.47
CA MET A 40 0.06 -10.28 22.57
C MET A 40 -1.45 -10.14 22.78
N VAL A 41 -2.22 -10.25 21.70
CA VAL A 41 -3.68 -10.23 21.69
C VAL A 41 -4.19 -11.47 20.96
N GLY A 42 -5.31 -12.04 21.41
CA GLY A 42 -5.99 -13.11 20.67
C GLY A 42 -5.32 -14.49 20.72
N ARG A 43 -4.27 -14.69 21.54
CA ARG A 43 -3.62 -15.99 21.72
C ARG A 43 -4.57 -17.08 22.23
N PHE A 44 -5.44 -16.74 23.18
CA PHE A 44 -6.46 -17.67 23.71
C PHE A 44 -7.49 -18.12 22.67
N PHE A 45 -7.75 -17.30 21.65
CA PHE A 45 -8.69 -17.61 20.56
C PHE A 45 -8.01 -18.32 19.37
N GLY A 46 -6.71 -18.65 19.47
CA GLY A 46 -5.97 -19.27 18.37
C GLY A 46 -5.66 -18.34 17.19
N MET A 47 -5.98 -17.04 17.27
CA MET A 47 -5.74 -16.09 16.17
C MET A 47 -4.26 -15.99 15.78
N HIS A 48 -3.38 -16.11 16.78
CA HIS A 48 -1.94 -16.16 16.58
C HIS A 48 -1.52 -17.34 15.68
N TYR A 49 -2.09 -18.52 15.91
CA TYR A 49 -1.86 -19.72 15.10
C TYR A 49 -2.40 -19.51 13.68
N LEU A 50 -3.68 -19.12 13.56
CA LEU A 50 -4.37 -18.97 12.27
C LEU A 50 -3.67 -18.02 11.27
N ILE A 51 -2.97 -17.00 11.79
CA ILE A 51 -2.23 -16.03 10.97
C ILE A 51 -0.84 -16.57 10.58
N LEU A 52 -0.15 -17.24 11.48
CA LEU A 52 1.25 -17.65 11.30
C LEU A 52 1.42 -18.99 10.57
N THR A 53 0.42 -19.87 10.66
CA THR A 53 0.40 -21.20 10.04
C THR A 53 -0.81 -21.30 9.11
N PRO A 54 -0.78 -20.58 7.97
CA PRO A 54 -1.86 -20.61 7.01
C PRO A 54 -2.05 -22.04 6.47
N GLU A 55 -3.27 -22.53 6.53
CA GLU A 55 -3.64 -23.87 6.06
C GLU A 55 -4.41 -23.77 4.75
N TYR A 56 -3.98 -24.53 3.73
CA TYR A 56 -4.69 -24.67 2.46
C TYR A 56 -4.89 -26.15 2.14
N LEU A 57 -6.12 -26.55 1.83
CA LEU A 57 -6.49 -27.95 1.57
C LEU A 57 -6.04 -28.91 2.68
N GLY A 58 -6.17 -28.51 3.94
CA GLY A 58 -5.79 -29.36 5.07
C GLY A 58 -4.30 -29.40 5.38
N LYS A 59 -3.47 -28.58 4.71
CA LYS A 59 -2.01 -28.67 4.77
C LYS A 59 -1.37 -27.30 4.97
N VAL A 60 -0.36 -27.24 5.82
CA VAL A 60 0.52 -26.06 5.97
C VAL A 60 1.74 -26.30 5.10
N ASN A 61 1.79 -25.66 3.94
CA ASN A 61 2.86 -25.86 2.95
C ASN A 61 3.22 -24.57 2.22
N PHE A 62 4.22 -24.68 1.34
CA PHE A 62 4.66 -23.59 0.47
C PHE A 62 3.52 -22.83 -0.21
N LEU A 63 2.52 -23.54 -0.75
CA LEU A 63 1.41 -22.93 -1.48
C LEU A 63 0.50 -22.13 -0.54
N SER A 64 0.30 -22.62 0.69
CA SER A 64 -0.46 -21.91 1.73
C SER A 64 0.22 -20.59 2.10
N PHE A 65 1.54 -20.63 2.27
CA PHE A 65 2.35 -19.44 2.51
C PHE A 65 2.42 -18.52 1.28
N LEU A 66 2.45 -19.08 0.06
CA LEU A 66 2.44 -18.32 -1.20
C LEU A 66 1.16 -17.49 -1.34
N ILE A 67 -0.01 -18.09 -1.14
CA ILE A 67 -1.29 -17.38 -1.21
C ILE A 67 -1.38 -16.32 -0.11
N THR A 68 -0.96 -16.68 1.11
CA THR A 68 -0.94 -15.73 2.24
C THR A 68 0.00 -14.56 1.98
N GLY A 69 1.17 -14.82 1.39
CA GLY A 69 2.11 -13.80 0.94
C GLY A 69 1.52 -12.91 -0.15
N ALA A 70 0.85 -13.49 -1.15
CA ALA A 70 0.15 -12.71 -2.16
C ALA A 70 -0.90 -11.79 -1.53
N SER A 71 -1.74 -12.28 -0.62
CA SER A 71 -2.71 -11.46 0.11
C SER A 71 -2.05 -10.36 0.95
N PHE A 72 -0.90 -10.64 1.57
CA PHE A 72 -0.11 -9.60 2.24
C PHE A 72 0.38 -8.54 1.23
N GLY A 73 0.88 -8.95 0.06
CA GLY A 73 1.23 -8.04 -1.03
C GLY A 73 0.06 -7.16 -1.47
N ALA A 74 -1.16 -7.70 -1.53
CA ALA A 74 -2.37 -6.95 -1.86
C ALA A 74 -2.66 -5.90 -0.79
N PHE A 75 -2.57 -6.29 0.48
CA PHE A 75 -2.74 -5.41 1.63
C PHE A 75 -1.74 -4.25 1.62
N VAL A 76 -0.46 -4.52 1.34
CA VAL A 76 0.58 -3.49 1.18
C VAL A 76 0.25 -2.53 0.03
N MET A 77 -0.27 -3.04 -1.08
CA MET A 77 -0.64 -2.19 -2.21
C MET A 77 -1.85 -1.31 -1.91
N ILE A 78 -2.86 -1.86 -1.22
CA ILE A 78 -4.04 -1.10 -0.79
C ILE A 78 -3.65 -0.01 0.21
N TRP A 79 -2.76 -0.31 1.17
CA TRP A 79 -2.17 0.70 2.04
C TRP A 79 -1.55 1.85 1.25
N ASN A 80 -0.68 1.54 0.29
CA ASN A 80 0.01 2.57 -0.49
C ASN A 80 -0.97 3.38 -1.35
N LEU A 81 -2.00 2.74 -1.88
CA LEU A 81 -3.03 3.37 -2.70
C LEU A 81 -3.91 4.30 -1.86
N THR A 82 -4.47 3.83 -0.74
CA THR A 82 -5.28 4.65 0.16
C THR A 82 -4.49 5.84 0.69
N THR A 83 -3.27 5.60 1.19
CA THR A 83 -2.44 6.70 1.73
C THR A 83 -1.99 7.66 0.65
N TYR A 84 -1.73 7.20 -0.58
CA TYR A 84 -1.50 8.09 -1.72
C TYR A 84 -2.71 8.98 -1.98
N LEU A 85 -3.94 8.44 -2.01
CA LEU A 85 -5.14 9.24 -2.21
C LEU A 85 -5.34 10.30 -1.12
N LEU A 86 -5.06 9.96 0.14
CA LEU A 86 -5.24 10.85 1.28
C LEU A 86 -4.15 11.92 1.40
N ALA A 87 -2.90 11.60 1.03
CA ALA A 87 -1.74 12.45 1.28
C ALA A 87 -1.16 13.12 0.03
N ALA A 88 -1.46 12.66 -1.19
CA ALA A 88 -0.84 13.16 -2.41
C ALA A 88 -1.07 14.66 -2.63
N ASN A 89 -2.20 15.20 -2.17
CA ASN A 89 -2.51 16.62 -2.24
C ASN A 89 -1.56 17.52 -1.42
N ARG A 90 -0.97 17.01 -0.33
CA ARG A 90 0.00 17.72 0.52
C ARG A 90 1.41 17.73 -0.08
N PHE A 91 1.65 16.87 -1.07
CA PHE A 91 2.95 16.68 -1.71
C PHE A 91 2.87 16.90 -3.23
N PRO A 92 2.61 18.15 -3.69
CA PRO A 92 2.43 18.45 -5.12
C PRO A 92 3.68 18.16 -5.97
N PHE A 93 4.86 18.04 -5.37
CA PHE A 93 6.09 17.69 -6.08
C PHE A 93 6.05 16.29 -6.69
N LEU A 94 5.26 15.36 -6.13
CA LEU A 94 5.11 14.00 -6.67
C LEU A 94 4.62 14.03 -8.11
N ALA A 95 3.70 14.94 -8.42
CA ALA A 95 3.15 15.10 -9.76
C ALA A 95 4.15 15.71 -10.76
N THR A 96 5.35 16.13 -10.34
CA THR A 96 6.42 16.54 -11.29
C THR A 96 7.37 15.40 -11.64
N LEU A 97 7.23 14.24 -10.99
CA LEU A 97 8.09 13.08 -11.17
C LEU A 97 7.48 12.12 -12.19
N SER A 98 8.33 11.40 -12.94
CA SER A 98 7.89 10.19 -13.67
C SER A 98 7.35 9.17 -12.67
N ALA A 99 6.36 8.35 -13.02
CA ALA A 99 5.77 7.34 -12.13
C ALA A 99 5.58 7.81 -10.65
N PRO A 100 4.73 8.83 -10.38
CA PRO A 100 4.54 9.42 -9.04
C PRO A 100 4.18 8.40 -7.96
N PHE A 101 3.31 7.45 -8.31
CA PHE A 101 2.81 6.42 -7.41
C PHE A 101 3.94 5.46 -6.97
N THR A 102 4.73 4.95 -7.91
CA THR A 102 5.85 4.03 -7.58
C THR A 102 6.85 4.68 -6.62
N LYS A 103 7.18 5.96 -6.84
CA LYS A 103 8.05 6.70 -5.93
C LYS A 103 7.40 6.94 -4.57
N PHE A 104 6.09 7.17 -4.52
CA PHE A 104 5.37 7.22 -3.26
C PHE A 104 5.44 5.89 -2.50
N CYS A 105 5.14 4.75 -3.15
CA CYS A 105 5.19 3.43 -2.53
C CYS A 105 6.56 3.11 -1.91
N LEU A 106 7.65 3.43 -2.63
CA LEU A 106 9.00 3.22 -2.13
C LEU A 106 9.28 4.03 -0.86
N ASN A 107 8.83 5.29 -0.82
CA ASN A 107 9.03 6.15 0.34
C ASN A 107 8.04 5.86 1.49
N ASN A 108 6.93 5.19 1.20
CA ASN A 108 5.91 4.79 2.17
C ASN A 108 6.05 3.31 2.61
N SER A 109 7.19 2.69 2.34
CA SER A 109 7.45 1.28 2.62
C SER A 109 7.80 0.98 4.08
N LEU A 110 8.08 1.99 4.91
CA LEU A 110 8.65 1.78 6.25
C LEU A 110 7.72 0.99 7.19
N ILE A 111 6.42 1.30 7.21
CA ILE A 111 5.43 0.57 8.01
C ILE A 111 5.22 -0.86 7.46
N PRO A 112 4.92 -1.05 6.15
CA PRO A 112 4.85 -2.38 5.54
C PRO A 112 6.07 -3.25 5.77
N LEU A 113 7.28 -2.68 5.65
CA LEU A 113 8.53 -3.41 5.81
C LEU A 113 8.74 -3.82 7.27
N ALA A 114 8.45 -2.94 8.24
CA ALA A 114 8.52 -3.29 9.66
C ALA A 114 7.55 -4.43 10.00
N PHE A 115 6.31 -4.38 9.48
CA PHE A 115 5.34 -5.45 9.66
C PHE A 115 5.81 -6.77 9.01
N PHE A 116 6.31 -6.70 7.78
CA PHE A 116 6.83 -7.86 7.05
C PHE A 116 7.96 -8.56 7.81
N LEU A 117 8.94 -7.80 8.32
CA LEU A 117 10.02 -8.36 9.14
C LEU A 117 9.49 -8.99 10.43
N THR A 118 8.52 -8.33 11.08
CA THR A 118 7.89 -8.87 12.29
C THR A 118 7.15 -10.17 11.99
N PHE A 119 6.48 -10.28 10.83
CA PHE A 119 5.80 -11.50 10.38
C PHE A 119 6.79 -12.64 10.16
N LEU A 120 7.91 -12.38 9.46
CA LEU A 120 8.93 -13.38 9.23
C LEU A 120 9.51 -13.90 10.55
N ILE A 121 9.86 -13.00 11.48
CA ILE A 121 10.39 -13.38 12.79
C ILE A 121 9.37 -14.19 13.60
N ALA A 122 8.12 -13.73 13.65
CA ALA A 122 7.05 -14.41 14.38
C ALA A 122 6.74 -15.79 13.79
N SER A 123 6.65 -15.90 12.46
CA SER A 123 6.36 -17.16 11.77
C SER A 123 7.49 -18.17 11.91
N THR A 124 8.76 -17.75 11.73
CA THR A 124 9.91 -18.64 11.94
C THR A 124 10.01 -19.11 13.39
N ARG A 125 9.76 -18.22 14.36
CA ARG A 125 9.75 -18.61 15.78
C ARG A 125 8.63 -19.62 16.05
N PHE A 126 7.43 -19.38 15.54
CA PHE A 126 6.28 -20.25 15.76
C PHE A 126 6.50 -21.65 15.18
N GLN A 127 6.97 -21.73 13.94
CA GLN A 127 7.26 -22.99 13.26
C GLN A 127 8.35 -23.81 13.98
N TRP A 128 9.36 -23.14 14.53
CA TRP A 128 10.47 -23.80 15.22
C TRP A 128 10.11 -24.30 16.63
N TYR A 129 9.45 -23.46 17.43
CA TYR A 129 9.21 -23.76 18.85
C TYR A 129 7.86 -24.44 19.12
N ASP A 130 6.81 -24.06 18.38
CA ASP A 130 5.45 -24.53 18.65
C ASP A 130 5.07 -25.72 17.75
N GLU A 131 5.41 -25.69 16.45
CA GLU A 131 5.13 -26.81 15.52
C GLU A 131 6.25 -27.85 15.42
N LEU A 132 7.46 -27.54 15.92
CA LEU A 132 8.65 -28.41 15.84
C LEU A 132 8.95 -28.88 14.40
N THR A 133 8.65 -28.04 13.42
CA THR A 133 8.86 -28.35 11.99
C THR A 133 10.33 -28.41 11.64
N HIS A 134 10.65 -29.22 10.63
CA HIS A 134 12.03 -29.37 10.17
C HIS A 134 12.53 -28.06 9.56
N THR A 135 13.78 -27.67 9.84
CA THR A 135 14.37 -26.39 9.41
C THR A 135 14.24 -26.14 7.91
N ALA A 136 14.39 -27.18 7.08
CA ALA A 136 14.27 -27.05 5.63
C ALA A 136 12.84 -26.69 5.19
N GLU A 137 11.82 -27.23 5.87
CA GLU A 137 10.42 -26.92 5.59
C GLU A 137 10.08 -25.49 6.01
N VAL A 138 10.64 -25.03 7.14
CA VAL A 138 10.50 -23.62 7.57
C VAL A 138 11.04 -22.67 6.53
N LEU A 139 12.26 -22.91 6.03
CA LEU A 139 12.85 -22.08 4.97
C LEU A 139 12.03 -22.13 3.68
N TRP A 140 11.48 -23.30 3.33
CA TRP A 140 10.63 -23.47 2.17
C TRP A 140 9.32 -22.68 2.30
N ASN A 141 8.66 -22.75 3.44
CA ASN A 141 7.45 -21.98 3.73
C ASN A 141 7.70 -20.46 3.70
N ILE A 142 8.78 -20.00 4.33
CA ILE A 142 9.16 -18.58 4.35
C ILE A 142 9.47 -18.07 2.93
N THR A 143 10.17 -18.84 2.11
CA THR A 143 10.40 -18.46 0.71
C THR A 143 9.11 -18.37 -0.09
N GLY A 144 8.12 -19.24 0.18
CA GLY A 144 6.77 -19.14 -0.39
C GLY A 144 6.09 -17.82 -0.05
N PHE A 145 6.12 -17.41 1.21
CA PHE A 145 5.53 -16.13 1.64
C PHE A 145 6.21 -14.92 0.97
N ILE A 146 7.54 -14.91 0.91
CA ILE A 146 8.32 -13.85 0.26
C ILE A 146 7.98 -13.79 -1.24
N LEU A 147 7.98 -14.94 -1.93
CA LEU A 147 7.68 -15.03 -3.36
C LEU A 147 6.25 -14.54 -3.66
N GLY A 148 5.28 -14.95 -2.85
CA GLY A 148 3.89 -14.53 -2.98
C GLY A 148 3.74 -13.03 -2.81
N SER A 149 4.37 -12.46 -1.78
CA SER A 149 4.32 -11.02 -1.50
C SER A 149 4.95 -10.20 -2.63
N VAL A 150 6.16 -10.57 -3.07
CA VAL A 150 6.89 -9.86 -4.12
C VAL A 150 6.18 -9.98 -5.47
N SER A 151 5.72 -11.19 -5.83
CA SER A 151 5.07 -11.43 -7.12
C SER A 151 3.80 -10.58 -7.27
N LEU A 152 2.95 -10.50 -6.24
CA LEU A 152 1.74 -9.70 -6.32
C LEU A 152 2.03 -8.20 -6.34
N ILE A 153 2.99 -7.72 -5.54
CA ILE A 153 3.40 -6.30 -5.58
C ILE A 153 3.93 -5.93 -6.97
N VAL A 154 4.79 -6.76 -7.56
CA VAL A 154 5.35 -6.53 -8.91
C VAL A 154 4.24 -6.53 -9.96
N LEU A 155 3.29 -7.46 -9.89
CA LEU A 155 2.15 -7.53 -10.80
C LEU A 155 1.30 -6.24 -10.72
N LEU A 156 0.94 -5.81 -9.51
CA LEU A 156 0.11 -4.62 -9.31
C LEU A 156 0.84 -3.32 -9.67
N VAL A 157 2.13 -3.20 -9.35
CA VAL A 157 2.96 -2.06 -9.77
C VAL A 157 3.10 -2.05 -11.29
N GLY A 158 3.32 -3.20 -11.93
CA GLY A 158 3.38 -3.34 -13.38
C GLY A 158 2.07 -2.91 -14.06
N TYR A 159 0.94 -3.39 -13.55
CA TYR A 159 -0.40 -2.99 -14.02
C TYR A 159 -0.60 -1.47 -13.93
N LEU A 160 -0.27 -0.87 -12.78
CA LEU A 160 -0.39 0.57 -12.58
C LEU A 160 0.60 1.36 -13.44
N TYR A 161 1.81 0.85 -13.65
CA TYR A 161 2.78 1.48 -14.53
C TYR A 161 2.29 1.54 -15.99
N LEU A 162 1.68 0.45 -16.48
CA LEU A 162 1.13 0.39 -17.84
C LEU A 162 -0.13 1.25 -18.01
N THR A 163 -0.96 1.34 -16.97
CA THR A 163 -2.26 2.06 -17.02
C THR A 163 -2.11 3.55 -16.73
N ASN A 164 -1.11 3.95 -15.94
CA ASN A 164 -0.79 5.35 -15.67
C ASN A 164 -0.03 5.95 -16.86
N LYS A 165 -0.76 6.58 -17.79
CA LYS A 165 -0.12 7.38 -18.84
C LYS A 165 0.58 8.59 -18.21
N ASP A 166 1.88 8.72 -18.45
CA ASP A 166 2.67 9.85 -17.97
C ASP A 166 2.08 11.20 -18.43
N ILE A 167 2.36 12.24 -17.65
CA ILE A 167 2.07 13.66 -17.96
C ILE A 167 2.56 14.06 -19.36
N ALA A 168 3.60 13.39 -19.87
CA ALA A 168 4.11 13.56 -21.22
C ALA A 168 3.04 13.34 -22.32
N SER A 169 2.03 12.49 -22.08
CA SER A 169 0.92 12.29 -23.03
C SER A 169 -0.12 13.42 -23.02
N PHE A 170 -0.17 14.21 -21.94
CA PHE A 170 -1.06 15.37 -21.78
C PHE A 170 -0.43 16.68 -22.25
N LEU A 171 0.87 16.69 -22.50
CA LEU A 171 1.59 17.79 -23.17
C LEU A 171 1.39 17.74 -24.70
N ARG A 172 0.15 17.57 -25.17
CA ARG A 172 -0.20 17.96 -26.54
C ARG A 172 -0.52 19.45 -26.51
N PRO A 173 0.30 20.32 -27.12
CA PRO A 173 -0.02 21.74 -27.21
C PRO A 173 -1.24 21.89 -28.13
N GLY A 174 -2.37 22.39 -27.62
CA GLY A 174 -3.39 22.94 -28.52
C GLY A 174 -4.87 22.77 -28.17
N THR A 175 -5.29 22.01 -27.15
CA THR A 175 -6.74 21.90 -26.90
C THR A 175 -7.10 21.95 -25.42
N PHE A 176 -7.40 23.16 -24.92
CA PHE A 176 -8.17 23.28 -23.70
C PHE A 176 -9.29 24.31 -23.85
N ILE A 177 -10.52 23.79 -23.93
CA ILE A 177 -11.76 24.53 -23.75
C ILE A 177 -12.26 24.14 -22.35
N PRO A 178 -12.46 25.08 -21.42
CA PRO A 178 -13.02 24.75 -20.11
C PRO A 178 -14.50 24.40 -20.27
N SER A 179 -14.89 23.21 -19.82
CA SER A 179 -16.30 22.84 -19.61
C SER A 179 -16.65 23.09 -18.14
N PRO A 180 -17.56 24.04 -17.84
CA PRO A 180 -18.07 24.25 -16.50
C PRO A 180 -19.25 23.31 -16.24
N GLY A 181 -19.12 22.45 -15.23
CA GLY A 181 -20.25 21.68 -14.71
C GLY A 181 -20.06 20.16 -14.74
N GLY A 182 -19.30 19.64 -13.78
CA GLY A 182 -19.22 18.20 -13.51
C GLY A 182 -19.21 17.96 -12.02
N ARG A 183 -20.37 18.13 -11.36
CA ARG A 183 -20.61 17.59 -10.01
C ARG A 183 -20.94 16.11 -10.17
N LEU A 184 -20.13 15.24 -9.57
CA LEU A 184 -20.48 13.89 -9.11
C LEU A 184 -19.26 13.38 -8.32
N LEU A 185 -19.22 13.63 -7.02
CA LEU A 185 -18.29 12.98 -6.09
C LEU A 185 -19.00 12.72 -4.76
N ALA A 186 -18.73 11.54 -4.19
CA ALA A 186 -19.29 11.04 -2.94
C ALA A 186 -19.10 12.01 -1.75
N PRO A 187 -19.97 11.97 -0.73
CA PRO A 187 -19.91 12.90 0.41
C PRO A 187 -18.70 12.57 1.30
N GLY A 188 -17.80 13.54 1.53
CA GLY A 188 -16.87 13.50 2.67
C GLY A 188 -15.41 13.83 2.38
N TYR A 189 -14.90 13.62 1.16
CA TYR A 189 -13.51 13.93 0.82
C TYR A 189 -13.41 15.17 -0.07
N ARG A 190 -12.97 16.28 0.55
CA ARG A 190 -12.77 17.56 -0.13
C ARG A 190 -11.43 17.51 -0.87
N LEU A 191 -11.47 17.43 -2.20
CA LEU A 191 -10.31 17.76 -3.02
C LEU A 191 -9.90 19.21 -2.70
N PRO A 192 -8.59 19.52 -2.58
CA PRO A 192 -8.16 20.88 -2.29
C PRO A 192 -8.64 21.82 -3.38
N THR A 193 -9.09 22.99 -2.98
CA THR A 193 -9.52 24.02 -3.93
C THR A 193 -8.28 24.55 -4.65
N ILE A 194 -8.42 24.91 -5.94
CA ILE A 194 -7.32 25.44 -6.78
C ILE A 194 -6.54 26.57 -6.07
N TRP A 195 -7.24 27.37 -5.26
CA TRP A 195 -6.68 28.44 -4.42
C TRP A 195 -5.72 27.93 -3.33
N GLU A 196 -6.04 26.84 -2.63
CA GLU A 196 -5.21 26.26 -1.56
C GLU A 196 -3.90 25.67 -2.10
N ILE A 197 -3.92 25.16 -3.34
CA ILE A 197 -2.74 24.68 -4.07
C ILE A 197 -1.86 25.87 -4.49
N ARG A 198 -2.49 26.98 -4.91
CA ARG A 198 -1.83 28.21 -5.36
C ARG A 198 -1.15 28.97 -4.21
N GLU A 199 -1.79 29.04 -3.04
CA GLU A 199 -1.25 29.72 -1.85
C GLU A 199 -0.15 28.91 -1.13
N GLY A 200 0.05 27.64 -1.48
CA GLY A 200 1.05 26.79 -0.84
C GLY A 200 0.71 26.39 0.59
N ALA A 201 -0.53 26.63 1.04
CA ALA A 201 -1.02 26.30 2.38
C ALA A 201 -0.96 24.79 2.71
N THR A 202 -0.95 23.92 1.69
CA THR A 202 -0.82 22.46 1.84
C THR A 202 0.62 21.94 1.82
N ARG A 203 1.64 22.80 1.61
CA ARG A 203 3.04 22.37 1.40
C ARG A 203 3.71 21.95 2.71
N TRP A 204 3.88 20.65 2.90
CA TRP A 204 4.88 20.16 3.85
C TRP A 204 6.28 20.24 3.25
N ARG A 205 7.22 20.83 4.00
CA ARG A 205 8.61 20.94 3.57
C ARG A 205 9.26 19.55 3.54
N VAL A 206 9.63 19.11 2.35
CA VAL A 206 10.38 17.87 2.08
C VAL A 206 11.60 18.26 1.26
N ASP A 207 12.79 17.95 1.77
CA ASP A 207 14.04 18.36 1.14
C ASP A 207 14.58 17.23 0.23
N THR A 208 14.36 15.96 0.57
CA THR A 208 14.86 14.79 -0.18
C THR A 208 13.83 13.66 -0.29
N TYR A 209 13.80 12.95 -1.42
CA TYR A 209 13.01 11.72 -1.63
C TYR A 209 13.88 10.57 -2.15
N LEU A 210 13.46 9.33 -1.89
CA LEU A 210 14.13 8.13 -2.39
C LEU A 210 13.69 7.83 -3.82
N THR A 211 14.64 7.62 -4.72
CA THR A 211 14.40 7.22 -6.12
C THR A 211 14.34 5.70 -6.28
N GLU A 212 13.85 5.22 -7.43
CA GLU A 212 13.77 3.79 -7.80
C GLU A 212 15.11 3.05 -7.73
N ARG A 213 16.24 3.76 -7.82
CA ARG A 213 17.59 3.20 -7.68
C ARG A 213 18.12 3.26 -6.24
N PHE A 214 17.23 3.44 -5.25
CA PHE A 214 17.55 3.65 -3.83
C PHE A 214 18.53 4.82 -3.58
N ARG A 215 18.56 5.83 -4.46
CA ARG A 215 19.37 7.04 -4.28
C ARG A 215 18.52 8.19 -3.77
N LEU A 216 19.04 8.94 -2.80
CA LEU A 216 18.41 10.17 -2.31
C LEU A 216 18.55 11.27 -3.37
N ARG A 217 17.43 11.92 -3.71
CA ARG A 217 17.41 13.05 -4.64
C ARG A 217 16.66 14.23 -4.03
N LEU A 218 17.14 15.44 -4.32
CA LEU A 218 16.51 16.69 -3.89
C LEU A 218 15.18 16.92 -4.61
N VAL A 219 14.20 17.44 -3.87
CA VAL A 219 12.90 17.83 -4.41
C VAL A 219 13.07 19.07 -5.31
N ARG A 220 12.49 19.04 -6.52
CA ARG A 220 12.48 20.19 -7.43
C ARG A 220 11.33 21.14 -7.10
N SER A 221 11.56 22.44 -7.31
CA SER A 221 10.52 23.46 -7.11
C SER A 221 9.34 23.24 -8.06
N VAL A 222 8.13 23.27 -7.50
CA VAL A 222 6.85 23.03 -8.19
C VAL A 222 6.14 24.34 -8.56
N ALA A 223 6.73 25.49 -8.23
CA ALA A 223 6.08 26.80 -8.32
C ALA A 223 5.61 27.20 -9.73
N HIS A 224 6.08 26.51 -10.77
CA HIS A 224 5.83 26.85 -12.18
C HIS A 224 4.76 25.98 -12.87
N TYR A 225 4.13 25.02 -12.17
CA TYR A 225 3.14 24.12 -12.77
C TYR A 225 1.70 24.58 -12.51
N ASN A 226 0.85 24.52 -13.55
CA ASN A 226 -0.55 24.89 -13.47
C ASN A 226 -1.33 23.88 -12.59
N PRO A 227 -2.03 24.32 -11.52
CA PRO A 227 -2.79 23.45 -10.61
C PRO A 227 -3.85 22.58 -11.29
N GLU A 228 -4.41 23.00 -12.43
CA GLU A 228 -5.40 22.21 -13.17
C GLU A 228 -4.81 20.93 -13.79
N MET A 229 -3.54 20.98 -14.21
CA MET A 229 -2.82 19.82 -14.74
C MET A 229 -2.50 18.82 -13.63
N LEU A 230 -2.08 19.32 -12.46
CA LEU A 230 -1.83 18.48 -11.28
C LEU A 230 -3.11 17.75 -10.85
N ALA A 231 -4.25 18.46 -10.83
CA ALA A 231 -5.55 17.88 -10.49
C ALA A 231 -6.00 16.77 -11.46
N LYS A 232 -5.75 16.91 -12.77
CA LYS A 232 -6.07 15.86 -13.76
C LYS A 232 -5.27 14.58 -13.54
N VAL A 233 -3.98 14.70 -13.22
CA VAL A 233 -3.09 13.55 -12.96
C VAL A 233 -3.53 12.81 -11.70
N PHE A 234 -3.86 13.54 -10.63
CA PHE A 234 -4.40 12.92 -9.42
C PHE A 234 -5.73 12.20 -9.69
N ARG A 235 -6.61 12.77 -10.52
CA ARG A 235 -7.87 12.12 -10.89
C ARG A 235 -7.68 10.83 -11.68
N GLN A 236 -6.73 10.78 -12.61
CA GLN A 236 -6.44 9.55 -13.36
C GLN A 236 -5.86 8.46 -12.46
N ASN A 237 -4.88 8.80 -11.63
CA ASN A 237 -4.30 7.84 -10.69
C ASN A 237 -5.35 7.36 -9.67
N HIS A 238 -6.28 8.23 -9.27
CA HIS A 238 -7.41 7.86 -8.42
C HIS A 238 -8.37 6.88 -9.12
N LEU A 239 -8.66 7.06 -10.40
CA LEU A 239 -9.55 6.15 -11.12
C LEU A 239 -8.93 4.76 -11.26
N ASN A 240 -7.64 4.68 -11.58
CA ASN A 240 -6.91 3.41 -11.64
C ASN A 240 -6.88 2.71 -10.28
N ALA A 241 -6.72 3.49 -9.20
CA ALA A 241 -6.78 2.98 -7.84
C ALA A 241 -8.16 2.37 -7.50
N VAL A 242 -9.25 3.05 -7.86
CA VAL A 242 -10.62 2.54 -7.68
C VAL A 242 -10.86 1.26 -8.48
N ILE A 243 -10.33 1.15 -9.72
CA ILE A 243 -10.46 -0.08 -10.52
C ILE A 243 -9.83 -1.27 -9.80
N VAL A 244 -8.62 -1.12 -9.23
CA VAL A 244 -7.95 -2.20 -8.48
C VAL A 244 -8.79 -2.63 -7.27
N GLN A 245 -9.39 -1.68 -6.55
CA GLN A 245 -10.28 -1.97 -5.41
C GLN A 245 -11.54 -2.73 -5.83
N VAL A 246 -12.19 -2.31 -6.93
CA VAL A 246 -13.38 -2.99 -7.47
C VAL A 246 -13.04 -4.42 -7.90
N VAL A 247 -11.90 -4.63 -8.58
CA VAL A 247 -11.45 -5.98 -8.96
C VAL A 247 -11.19 -6.86 -7.73
N ALA A 248 -10.58 -6.31 -6.68
CA ALA A 248 -10.36 -7.04 -5.43
C ALA A 248 -11.69 -7.43 -4.75
N LEU A 249 -12.66 -6.51 -4.70
CA LEU A 249 -13.99 -6.78 -4.14
C LEU A 249 -14.73 -7.86 -4.94
N LEU A 250 -14.71 -7.79 -6.27
CA LEU A 250 -15.31 -8.81 -7.13
C LEU A 250 -14.65 -10.18 -6.94
N THR A 251 -13.33 -10.22 -6.75
CA THR A 251 -12.60 -11.46 -6.47
C THR A 251 -13.06 -12.09 -5.16
N LEU A 252 -13.24 -11.28 -4.11
CA LEU A 252 -13.79 -11.74 -2.83
C LEU A 252 -15.23 -12.23 -2.92
N MET A 253 -16.09 -11.50 -3.64
CA MET A 253 -17.47 -11.92 -3.85
C MET A 253 -17.53 -13.25 -4.60
N ALA A 254 -16.70 -13.42 -5.64
CA ALA A 254 -16.57 -14.68 -6.35
C ALA A 254 -16.11 -15.80 -5.41
N GLN A 255 -15.12 -15.56 -4.56
CA GLN A 255 -14.68 -16.55 -3.55
C GLN A 255 -15.79 -16.93 -2.58
N GLY A 256 -16.60 -15.97 -2.12
CA GLY A 256 -17.74 -16.24 -1.26
C GLY A 256 -18.81 -17.12 -1.91
N ILE A 257 -19.06 -16.94 -3.21
CA ILE A 257 -20.02 -17.75 -3.99
C ILE A 257 -19.53 -19.21 -4.11
N PHE A 258 -18.23 -19.43 -4.26
CA PHE A 258 -17.65 -20.76 -4.45
C PHE A 258 -17.06 -21.37 -3.17
N MET A 259 -17.49 -20.93 -1.98
CA MET A 259 -16.95 -21.38 -0.70
C MET A 259 -17.10 -22.90 -0.45
N ASP A 260 -18.09 -23.53 -1.09
CA ASP A 260 -18.31 -24.97 -1.02
C ASP A 260 -17.20 -25.79 -1.70
N SER A 261 -16.47 -25.19 -2.66
CA SER A 261 -15.34 -25.83 -3.32
C SER A 261 -14.07 -25.71 -2.48
N GLU A 262 -13.45 -26.86 -2.16
CA GLU A 262 -12.19 -26.92 -1.39
C GLU A 262 -11.07 -26.09 -2.03
N TRP A 263 -11.07 -25.99 -3.36
CA TRP A 263 -10.07 -25.25 -4.15
C TRP A 263 -10.17 -23.73 -4.01
N VAL A 264 -11.32 -23.23 -3.56
CA VAL A 264 -11.57 -21.78 -3.43
C VAL A 264 -11.41 -21.32 -1.99
N ARG A 265 -11.28 -22.25 -1.03
CA ARG A 265 -11.01 -21.95 0.37
C ARG A 265 -9.60 -21.42 0.53
N ILE A 266 -9.47 -20.10 0.59
CA ILE A 266 -8.20 -19.43 0.84
C ILE A 266 -7.67 -19.71 2.26
N PRO A 267 -6.34 -19.67 2.46
CA PRO A 267 -5.77 -19.85 3.78
C PRO A 267 -6.26 -18.80 4.77
N THR A 268 -6.40 -19.16 6.05
CA THR A 268 -6.96 -18.26 7.06
C THR A 268 -6.16 -16.95 7.21
N GLY A 269 -4.82 -17.02 7.16
CA GLY A 269 -3.97 -15.83 7.16
C GLY A 269 -4.21 -14.91 5.96
N ALA A 270 -4.50 -15.46 4.79
CA ALA A 270 -4.85 -14.70 3.60
C ALA A 270 -6.16 -13.92 3.77
N THR A 271 -7.18 -14.55 4.37
CA THR A 271 -8.47 -13.92 4.67
C THR A 271 -8.33 -12.73 5.60
N VAL A 272 -7.50 -12.84 6.65
CA VAL A 272 -7.24 -11.73 7.59
C VAL A 272 -6.66 -10.52 6.87
N PHE A 273 -5.66 -10.72 6.00
CA PHE A 273 -5.07 -9.63 5.22
C PHE A 273 -6.07 -9.01 4.24
N ILE A 274 -6.88 -9.83 3.56
CA ILE A 274 -7.86 -9.32 2.62
C ILE A 274 -8.96 -8.52 3.35
N LEU A 275 -9.47 -9.02 4.47
CA LEU A 275 -10.46 -8.30 5.29
C LEU A 275 -9.90 -6.95 5.78
N ALA A 276 -8.67 -6.96 6.30
CA ALA A 276 -7.99 -5.73 6.71
C ALA A 276 -7.80 -4.76 5.54
N SER A 277 -7.55 -5.27 4.33
CA SER A 277 -7.44 -4.46 3.12
C SER A 277 -8.75 -3.73 2.79
N ILE A 278 -9.89 -4.42 2.92
CA ILE A 278 -11.20 -3.79 2.71
C ILE A 278 -11.43 -2.69 3.73
N ILE A 279 -11.21 -2.98 5.03
CA ILE A 279 -11.38 -1.98 6.11
C ILE A 279 -10.50 -0.76 5.87
N MET A 280 -9.28 -0.97 5.37
CA MET A 280 -8.34 0.11 5.03
C MET A 280 -8.77 0.92 3.80
N SER A 281 -9.58 0.32 2.92
CA SER A 281 -10.06 0.95 1.69
C SER A 281 -11.35 1.74 1.87
N MET A 282 -12.09 1.52 2.96
CA MET A 282 -13.33 2.23 3.30
C MET A 282 -13.04 3.58 3.96
#